data_AF-A0AAW5JDA8-F1
#
_entry.id   AF-A0AAW5JDA8-F1
#
_cell.length_a   1.000
_cell.length_b   1.000
_cell.length_c   1.000
_cell.angle_alpha   90.00
_cell.angle_beta   90.00
_cell.angle_gamma   90.00
#
_symmetry.space_group_name_H-M   'P 1'
#
loop_
_entity.id
_entity.type
_entity.pdbx_description
1 polymer ?
#
loop_
_entity_poly.entity_id
_entity_poly.type
_entity_poly.pdbx_seq_one_letter_code
_entity_poly.pdbx_strand_id
1 'polypeptide(L)'
;MAQAKLIRQVGLTATESPSQMLASARIMARALANTFPIEHQLALARAFGVRLIESWWDELTSIDVISPDLRAPLQPFTVEVLPQAAAALAETIGRIAASFDAETAAYQIGLTYTGMLPLEHRGTYGVFYTPPVLTARLIDQVTTAGMDWATCRVLDPACGGG
;
A
#
# COMPACT_ATOMS: atom_id res chain seq x y z
N MET A 1 22.44 -4.28 -55.55
CA MET A 1 21.41 -4.64 -54.57
C MET A 1 22.04 -4.73 -53.19
N ALA A 2 22.15 -3.59 -52.50
CA ALA A 2 22.67 -3.51 -51.13
C ALA A 2 21.87 -2.41 -50.42
N GLN A 3 20.68 -2.76 -49.93
CA GLN A 3 19.91 -1.89 -49.08
C GLN A 3 20.10 -2.40 -47.66
N ALA A 4 21.02 -1.74 -46.95
CA ALA A 4 21.26 -1.91 -45.53
C ALA A 4 19.92 -1.84 -44.80
N LYS A 5 19.55 -2.97 -44.19
CA LYS A 5 18.38 -3.14 -43.35
C LYS A 5 18.59 -2.27 -42.11
N LEU A 6 18.09 -1.04 -42.23
CA LEU A 6 17.99 -0.04 -41.19
C LEU A 6 17.53 -0.74 -39.90
N ILE A 7 18.44 -0.84 -38.94
CA ILE A 7 18.16 -1.27 -37.58
C ILE A 7 17.15 -0.27 -37.04
N ARG A 8 15.87 -0.63 -37.14
CA ARG A 8 14.78 0.08 -36.50
C ARG A 8 14.93 -0.20 -35.02
N GLN A 9 15.72 0.64 -34.34
CA GLN A 9 15.62 0.85 -32.90
C GLN A 9 14.20 1.32 -32.60
N VAL A 10 13.28 0.36 -32.50
CA VAL A 10 12.07 0.55 -31.72
C VAL A 10 12.56 0.52 -30.28
N GLY A 11 12.71 1.70 -29.70
CA GLY A 11 12.88 1.84 -28.27
C GLY A 11 11.68 1.18 -27.59
N LEU A 12 11.88 -0.03 -27.10
CA LEU A 12 11.07 -0.60 -26.04
C LEU A 12 11.35 0.29 -24.83
N THR A 13 10.53 1.33 -24.63
CA THR A 13 10.40 1.94 -23.31
C THR A 13 10.01 0.82 -22.37
N ALA A 14 10.95 0.34 -21.57
CA ALA A 14 10.67 -0.66 -20.54
C ALA A 14 9.50 -0.13 -19.70
N THR A 15 8.36 -0.80 -19.78
CA THR A 15 7.19 -0.45 -18.99
C THR A 15 7.57 -0.61 -17.53
N GLU A 16 7.39 0.43 -16.70
CA GLU A 16 7.73 0.36 -15.29
C GLU A 16 6.98 -0.81 -14.63
N SER A 17 7.68 -1.58 -13.82
CA SER A 17 7.03 -2.62 -13.00
C SER A 17 6.06 -1.99 -12.00
N PRO A 18 5.01 -2.72 -11.56
CA PRO A 18 4.11 -2.25 -10.50
C PRO A 18 4.83 -1.72 -9.26
N SER A 19 5.93 -2.37 -8.86
CA SER A 19 6.76 -1.95 -7.72
C SER A 19 7.44 -0.60 -7.95
N GLN A 20 7.93 -0.33 -9.16
CA GLN A 20 8.53 0.96 -9.52
C GLN A 20 7.47 2.07 -9.55
N MET A 21 6.30 1.79 -10.15
CA MET A 21 5.19 2.75 -10.18
C MET A 21 4.73 3.12 -8.75
N LEU A 22 4.59 2.14 -7.86
CA LEU A 22 4.25 2.39 -6.44
C LEU A 22 5.33 3.16 -5.69
N ALA A 23 6.61 2.87 -5.94
CA ALA A 23 7.70 3.61 -5.31
C ALA A 23 7.66 5.09 -5.70
N SER A 24 7.46 5.39 -6.99
CA SER A 24 7.30 6.75 -7.50
C SER A 24 6.04 7.43 -6.94
N ALA A 25 4.90 6.75 -6.94
CA ALA A 25 3.64 7.27 -6.43
C ALA A 25 3.70 7.59 -4.93
N ARG A 26 4.41 6.78 -4.13
CA ARG A 26 4.61 7.00 -2.70
C ARG A 26 5.49 8.22 -2.40
N ILE A 27 6.47 8.54 -3.26
CA ILE A 27 7.22 9.79 -3.15
C ILE A 27 6.26 10.98 -3.36
N MET A 28 5.38 10.91 -4.36
CA MET A 28 4.37 11.94 -4.60
C MET A 28 3.38 12.08 -3.44
N ALA A 29 2.90 10.97 -2.87
CA ALA A 29 2.00 10.98 -1.72
C ALA A 29 2.64 11.62 -0.48
N ARG A 30 3.91 11.31 -0.22
CA ARG A 30 4.69 11.97 0.85
C ARG A 30 4.91 13.45 0.58
N ALA A 31 5.27 13.82 -0.66
CA ALA A 31 5.46 15.22 -1.03
C ALA A 31 4.18 16.03 -0.85
N LEU A 32 3.03 15.47 -1.25
CA LEU A 32 1.71 16.05 -1.01
C LEU A 32 1.44 16.24 0.49
N ALA A 33 1.67 15.23 1.32
CA ALA A 33 1.43 15.36 2.76
C ALA A 33 2.27 16.51 3.38
N ASN A 34 3.51 16.68 2.93
CA ASN A 34 4.38 17.76 3.40
C ASN A 34 3.92 19.16 2.98
N THR A 35 2.95 19.31 2.06
CA THR A 35 2.37 20.63 1.75
C THR A 35 1.28 21.06 2.75
N PHE A 36 0.86 20.17 3.65
CA PHE A 36 -0.13 20.45 4.68
C PHE A 36 0.54 20.77 6.04
N PRO A 37 -0.09 21.61 6.87
CA PRO A 37 0.37 21.82 8.25
C PRO A 37 0.39 20.50 9.02
N ILE A 38 1.33 20.35 9.95
CA ILE A 38 1.66 19.08 10.62
C ILE A 38 0.46 18.47 11.36
N GLU A 39 -0.40 19.33 11.91
CA GLU A 39 -1.63 18.98 12.62
C GLU A 39 -2.71 18.36 11.72
N HIS A 40 -2.68 18.66 10.42
CA HIS A 40 -3.61 18.13 9.43
C HIS A 40 -3.09 16.85 8.73
N GLN A 41 -1.78 16.60 8.77
CA GLN A 41 -1.17 15.49 8.03
C GLN A 41 -1.70 14.11 8.44
N LEU A 42 -2.01 13.88 9.73
CA LEU A 42 -2.59 12.61 10.17
C LEU A 42 -4.00 12.39 9.59
N ALA A 43 -4.85 13.41 9.65
CA ALA A 43 -6.21 13.34 9.13
C ALA A 43 -6.19 13.23 7.58
N LEU A 44 -5.22 13.87 6.92
CA LEU A 44 -4.97 13.69 5.48
C LEU A 44 -4.52 12.27 5.14
N ALA A 45 -3.54 11.72 5.87
CA ALA A 45 -3.04 10.36 5.64
C ALA A 45 -4.16 9.31 5.83
N ARG A 46 -5.05 9.52 6.80
CA ARG A 46 -6.26 8.69 7.00
C ARG A 46 -7.22 8.79 5.83
N ALA A 47 -7.57 10.01 5.40
CA ALA A 47 -8.46 10.22 4.27
C ALA A 47 -7.89 9.57 2.99
N PHE A 48 -6.60 9.78 2.74
CA PHE A 48 -5.88 9.19 1.61
C PHE A 48 -5.87 7.66 1.70
N GLY A 49 -5.60 7.11 2.88
CA GLY A 49 -5.61 5.67 3.15
C GLY A 49 -6.98 5.04 2.90
N VAL A 50 -8.07 5.69 3.33
CA VAL A 50 -9.44 5.24 3.04
C VAL A 50 -9.67 5.16 1.54
N ARG A 51 -9.42 6.24 0.79
CA ARG A 51 -9.63 6.26 -0.66
C ARG A 51 -8.75 5.24 -1.41
N LEU A 52 -7.53 5.05 -0.94
CA LEU A 52 -6.62 4.04 -1.47
C LEU A 52 -7.22 2.63 -1.27
N ILE A 53 -7.62 2.29 -0.05
CA ILE A 53 -8.19 0.98 0.29
C ILE A 53 -9.50 0.72 -0.46
N GLU A 54 -10.38 1.73 -0.57
CA GLU A 54 -11.59 1.68 -1.39
C GLU A 54 -11.24 1.28 -2.83
N SER A 55 -10.32 2.01 -3.46
CA SER A 55 -9.93 1.72 -4.85
C SER A 55 -9.20 0.38 -5.02
N TRP A 56 -8.42 -0.06 -4.03
CA TRP A 56 -7.79 -1.38 -4.05
C TRP A 56 -8.83 -2.49 -3.98
N TRP A 57 -9.83 -2.33 -3.11
CA TRP A 57 -10.91 -3.29 -2.93
C TRP A 57 -11.82 -3.38 -4.14
N ASP A 58 -12.21 -2.23 -4.70
CA ASP A 58 -13.02 -2.15 -5.92
C ASP A 58 -12.33 -2.86 -7.10
N GLU A 59 -11.02 -2.65 -7.26
CA GLU A 59 -10.25 -3.31 -8.31
C GLU A 59 -10.14 -4.83 -8.07
N LEU A 60 -9.86 -5.24 -6.82
CA LEU A 60 -9.73 -6.65 -6.43
C LEU A 60 -11.02 -7.45 -6.64
N THR A 61 -12.18 -6.80 -6.46
CA THR A 61 -13.51 -7.42 -6.53
C THR A 61 -14.27 -7.06 -7.81
N SER A 62 -13.58 -6.45 -8.78
CA SER A 62 -14.18 -5.95 -10.04
C SER A 62 -14.74 -7.06 -10.93
N ILE A 63 -14.23 -8.28 -10.81
CA ILE A 63 -14.67 -9.45 -11.58
C ILE A 63 -15.81 -10.22 -10.91
N ASP A 64 -16.16 -9.87 -9.68
CA ASP A 64 -17.23 -10.53 -8.95
C ASP A 64 -18.58 -10.08 -9.51
N VAL A 65 -19.49 -11.04 -9.70
CA VAL A 65 -20.87 -10.75 -10.12
C VAL A 65 -21.59 -9.85 -9.11
N ILE A 66 -21.23 -10.00 -7.83
CA ILE A 66 -21.64 -9.14 -6.72
C ILE A 66 -20.36 -8.80 -5.97
N SER A 67 -19.85 -7.59 -6.17
CA SER A 67 -18.69 -7.09 -5.42
C SER A 67 -19.03 -7.04 -3.93
N PRO A 68 -18.30 -7.76 -3.06
CA PRO A 68 -18.57 -7.72 -1.63
C PRO A 68 -18.29 -6.32 -1.08
N ASP A 69 -19.05 -5.90 -0.06
CA ASP A 69 -18.83 -4.60 0.57
C ASP A 69 -17.50 -4.57 1.35
N LEU A 70 -16.77 -3.45 1.22
CA LEU A 70 -15.63 -3.17 2.09
C LEU A 70 -16.12 -2.98 3.53
N ARG A 71 -15.46 -3.66 4.47
CA ARG A 71 -15.82 -3.57 5.90
C ARG A 71 -15.68 -2.13 6.40
N ALA A 72 -16.71 -1.64 7.09
CA ALA A 72 -16.67 -0.35 7.76
C ALA A 72 -15.59 -0.30 8.87
N PRO A 73 -15.03 0.89 9.16
CA PRO A 73 -14.10 1.08 10.27
C PRO A 73 -14.68 0.62 11.61
N LEU A 74 -13.82 0.05 12.47
CA LEU A 74 -14.21 -0.37 13.82
C LEU A 74 -14.62 0.81 14.72
N GLN A 75 -14.05 1.98 14.47
CA GLN A 75 -14.38 3.22 15.16
C GLN A 75 -14.24 4.42 14.23
N PRO A 76 -14.98 5.51 14.45
CA PRO A 76 -14.79 6.76 13.70
C PRO A 76 -13.39 7.33 13.93
N PHE A 77 -12.86 8.00 12.90
CA PHE A 77 -11.60 8.75 12.98
C PHE A 77 -11.69 10.01 12.15
N THR A 78 -10.92 11.04 12.54
CA THR A 78 -10.85 12.31 11.83
C THR A 78 -10.18 12.12 10.47
N VAL A 79 -10.81 12.67 9.44
CA VAL A 79 -10.32 12.73 8.05
C VAL A 79 -10.34 14.16 7.55
N GLU A 80 -9.38 14.50 6.71
CA GLU A 80 -9.41 15.73 5.92
C GLU A 80 -10.22 15.57 4.63
N VAL A 81 -10.66 16.69 4.06
CA VAL A 81 -11.16 16.70 2.68
C VAL A 81 -9.97 16.51 1.73
N LEU A 82 -10.00 15.45 0.92
CA LEU A 82 -8.96 15.21 -0.07
C LEU A 82 -9.11 16.16 -1.28
N PRO A 83 -8.05 16.89 -1.66
CA PRO A 83 -8.00 17.53 -2.97
C PRO A 83 -8.19 16.49 -4.09
N GLN A 84 -8.80 16.88 -5.21
CA GLN A 84 -9.08 15.96 -6.32
C GLN A 84 -7.82 15.23 -6.82
N ALA A 85 -6.68 15.92 -6.89
CA ALA A 85 -5.40 15.32 -7.28
C ALA A 85 -4.90 14.29 -6.26
N ALA A 86 -5.15 14.50 -4.97
CA ALA A 86 -4.82 13.55 -3.92
C ALA A 86 -5.68 12.28 -4.00
N ALA A 87 -6.99 12.45 -4.21
CA ALA A 87 -7.91 11.34 -4.41
C ALA A 87 -7.52 10.50 -5.65
N ALA A 88 -7.23 11.14 -6.78
CA ALA A 88 -6.80 10.45 -8.00
C ALA A 88 -5.47 9.70 -7.82
N LEU A 89 -4.52 10.26 -7.05
CA LEU A 89 -3.28 9.57 -6.71
C LEU A 89 -3.54 8.35 -5.80
N ALA A 90 -4.39 8.49 -4.78
CA ALA A 90 -4.78 7.39 -3.90
C ALA A 90 -5.43 6.24 -4.69
N GLU A 91 -6.35 6.56 -5.60
CA GLU A 91 -7.00 5.59 -6.49
C GLU A 91 -6.00 4.90 -7.43
N THR A 92 -5.05 5.66 -7.98
CA THR A 92 -3.99 5.08 -8.81
C THR A 92 -3.13 4.10 -8.03
N ILE A 93 -2.75 4.45 -6.79
CA ILE A 93 -2.01 3.56 -5.90
C ILE A 93 -2.84 2.31 -5.57
N GLY A 94 -4.13 2.44 -5.28
CA GLY A 94 -5.04 1.33 -5.00
C GLY A 94 -5.13 0.33 -6.15
N ARG A 95 -5.31 0.82 -7.38
CA ARG A 95 -5.33 -0.03 -8.59
C ARG A 95 -4.01 -0.75 -8.82
N ILE A 96 -2.86 -0.07 -8.64
CA ILE A 96 -1.56 -0.73 -8.78
C ILE A 96 -1.38 -1.78 -7.67
N ALA A 97 -1.81 -1.50 -6.44
CA ALA A 97 -1.75 -2.44 -5.32
C ALA A 97 -2.54 -3.71 -5.58
N ALA A 98 -3.64 -3.65 -6.33
CA ALA A 98 -4.45 -4.82 -6.69
C ALA A 98 -3.73 -5.79 -7.65
N SER A 99 -2.62 -5.38 -8.28
CA SER A 99 -1.80 -6.27 -9.11
C SER A 99 -0.86 -7.19 -8.31
N PHE A 100 -0.81 -7.03 -6.98
CA PHE A 100 0.00 -7.85 -6.08
C PHE A 100 -0.85 -8.89 -5.35
N ASP A 101 -0.17 -9.88 -4.76
CA ASP A 101 -0.79 -10.71 -3.72
C ASP A 101 -1.19 -9.86 -2.50
N ALA A 102 -2.11 -10.37 -1.69
CA ALA A 102 -2.69 -9.62 -0.57
C ALA A 102 -1.64 -9.16 0.47
N GLU A 103 -0.60 -9.95 0.73
CA GLU A 103 0.45 -9.64 1.71
C GLU A 103 1.31 -8.48 1.19
N THR A 104 1.76 -8.56 -0.07
CA THR A 104 2.53 -7.50 -0.70
C THR A 104 1.71 -6.22 -0.86
N ALA A 105 0.44 -6.33 -1.24
CA ALA A 105 -0.47 -5.20 -1.33
C ALA A 105 -0.62 -4.50 0.02
N ALA A 106 -0.96 -5.24 1.09
CA ALA A 106 -1.09 -4.70 2.44
C ALA A 106 0.19 -4.00 2.92
N TYR A 107 1.35 -4.59 2.65
CA TYR A 107 2.64 -3.96 2.95
C TYR A 107 2.83 -2.62 2.19
N GLN A 108 2.54 -2.56 0.89
CA GLN A 108 2.67 -1.33 0.11
C GLN A 108 1.68 -0.24 0.53
N ILE A 109 0.45 -0.62 0.87
CA ILE A 109 -0.56 0.28 1.44
C ILE A 109 -0.05 0.87 2.76
N GLY A 110 0.47 0.02 3.65
CA GLY A 110 1.08 0.43 4.92
C GLY A 110 2.27 1.36 4.75
N LEU A 111 3.15 1.09 3.78
CA LEU A 111 4.27 1.99 3.45
C LEU A 111 3.81 3.35 2.91
N THR A 112 2.70 3.38 2.18
CA THR A 112 2.12 4.63 1.67
C THR A 112 1.56 5.46 2.82
N TYR A 113 0.74 4.85 3.68
CA TYR A 113 0.21 5.50 4.88
C TYR A 113 1.33 6.04 5.77
N THR A 114 2.31 5.21 6.13
CA THR A 114 3.44 5.62 6.98
C THR A 114 4.34 6.67 6.34
N GLY A 115 4.44 6.68 5.01
CA GLY A 115 5.17 7.70 4.26
C GLY A 115 4.53 9.08 4.32
N MET A 116 3.22 9.15 4.57
CA MET A 116 2.46 10.40 4.67
C MET A 116 2.34 10.96 6.10
N LEU A 117 2.67 10.15 7.11
CA LEU A 117 2.58 10.59 8.51
C LEU A 117 3.66 11.63 8.86
N PRO A 118 3.37 12.55 9.80
CA PRO A 118 4.40 13.36 10.43
C PRO A 118 5.52 12.48 11.01
N LEU A 119 6.77 12.90 10.84
CA LEU A 119 7.93 12.13 11.30
C LEU A 119 7.86 11.83 12.81
N GLU A 120 7.50 12.83 13.62
CA GLU A 120 7.37 12.70 15.07
C GLU A 120 6.23 11.75 15.45
N HIS A 121 5.09 11.82 14.74
CA HIS A 121 3.97 10.91 14.96
C HIS A 121 4.37 9.47 14.65
N ARG A 122 5.03 9.23 13.52
CA ARG A 122 5.53 7.91 13.15
C ARG A 122 6.47 7.33 14.20
N GLY A 123 7.40 8.14 14.71
CA GLY A 123 8.37 7.72 15.73
C GLY A 123 7.72 7.43 17.07
N THR A 124 6.86 8.34 17.53
CA THR A 124 6.19 8.25 18.85
C THR A 124 5.29 7.02 18.95
N TYR A 125 4.56 6.70 17.88
CA TYR A 125 3.60 5.59 17.86
C TYR A 125 4.16 4.31 17.24
N GLY A 126 5.46 4.27 16.90
CA GLY A 126 6.09 3.07 16.34
C GLY A 126 5.47 2.59 15.03
N VAL A 127 5.00 3.49 14.16
CA VAL A 127 4.29 3.11 12.93
C VAL A 127 5.30 2.68 11.85
N PHE A 128 5.75 1.43 11.96
CA PHE A 128 6.68 0.77 11.05
C PHE A 128 6.10 -0.58 10.62
N TYR A 129 6.01 -0.82 9.31
CA TYR A 129 5.53 -2.08 8.78
C TYR A 129 6.66 -3.08 8.65
N THR A 130 6.43 -4.29 9.14
CA THR A 130 7.34 -5.43 9.00
C THR A 130 7.36 -5.90 7.55
N PRO A 131 8.53 -5.97 6.88
CA PRO A 131 8.62 -6.50 5.53
C PRO A 131 8.13 -7.96 5.46
N PRO A 132 7.37 -8.36 4.42
CA PRO A 132 6.86 -9.73 4.23
C PRO A 132 7.91 -10.83 4.43
N VAL A 133 9.11 -10.62 3.87
CA VAL A 133 10.23 -11.57 3.99
C VAL A 133 10.70 -11.78 5.42
N LEU A 134 10.58 -10.76 6.28
CA LEU A 134 10.95 -10.87 7.69
C LEU A 134 9.85 -11.60 8.46
N THR A 135 8.58 -11.29 8.21
CA THR A 135 7.43 -12.02 8.77
C THR A 135 7.48 -13.50 8.41
N ALA A 136 7.70 -13.82 7.12
CA ALA A 136 7.85 -15.20 6.65
C ALA A 136 8.98 -15.94 7.36
N ARG A 137 10.13 -15.27 7.59
CA ARG A 137 11.25 -15.86 8.33
C ARG A 137 10.89 -16.16 9.78
N LEU A 138 10.15 -15.27 10.46
CA LEU A 138 9.71 -15.49 11.83
C LEU A 138 8.73 -16.68 11.93
N ILE A 139 7.79 -16.77 11.00
CA ILE A 139 6.83 -17.89 10.90
C ILE A 139 7.57 -19.22 10.66
N ASP A 140 8.56 -19.23 9.77
CA ASP A 140 9.41 -20.40 9.50
C ASP A 140 10.18 -20.86 10.75
N GLN A 141 10.73 -19.92 11.52
CA GLN A 141 11.41 -20.24 12.79
C GLN A 141 10.46 -20.86 13.82
N VAL A 142 9.25 -20.32 13.96
CA VAL A 142 8.23 -20.88 14.86
C VAL A 142 7.79 -22.27 14.40
N THR A 143 7.63 -22.47 13.08
CA THR A 143 7.32 -23.78 12.50
C THR A 143 8.43 -24.80 12.78
N THR A 144 9.69 -24.39 12.56
CA THR A 144 10.87 -25.23 12.80
C THR A 144 11.03 -25.60 14.28
N ALA A 145 10.59 -24.73 15.19
CA ALA A 145 10.57 -25.01 16.63
C ALA A 145 9.50 -26.05 17.04
N GLY A 146 8.70 -26.57 16.11
CA GLY A 146 7.71 -27.63 16.35
C GLY A 146 6.32 -27.12 16.74
N MET A 147 5.99 -25.86 16.41
CA MET A 147 4.64 -25.34 16.63
C MET A 147 3.59 -26.12 15.82
N ASP A 148 2.53 -26.56 16.47
CA ASP A 148 1.37 -27.17 15.80
C ASP A 148 0.38 -26.07 15.36
N TRP A 149 0.47 -25.68 14.10
CA TRP A 149 -0.41 -24.66 13.51
C TRP A 149 -1.90 -25.06 13.52
N ALA A 150 -2.24 -26.35 13.63
CA ALA A 150 -3.63 -26.79 13.65
C ALA A 150 -4.33 -26.48 14.98
N THR A 151 -3.57 -26.37 16.07
CA THR A 151 -4.12 -26.19 17.43
C THR A 151 -3.64 -24.91 18.12
N CYS A 152 -2.58 -24.28 17.61
CA CYS A 152 -2.05 -23.07 18.21
C CYS A 152 -3.04 -21.88 18.13
N ARG A 153 -2.84 -20.90 19.02
CA ARG A 153 -3.54 -19.61 18.99
C ARG A 153 -2.49 -18.51 18.89
N VAL A 154 -2.61 -17.67 17.86
CA VAL A 154 -1.69 -16.56 17.61
C VAL A 154 -2.34 -15.25 18.08
N LEU A 155 -1.56 -14.43 18.78
CA LEU A 155 -1.94 -13.08 19.18
C LEU A 155 -0.80 -12.14 18.81
N ASP A 156 -1.13 -11.10 18.05
CA ASP A 156 -0.25 -9.94 17.86
C ASP A 156 -0.91 -8.71 18.49
N PRO A 157 -0.43 -8.26 19.68
CA PRO A 157 -1.00 -7.12 20.38
C PRO A 157 -0.61 -5.77 19.73
N ALA A 158 0.28 -5.77 18.74
CA ALA A 158 0.76 -4.59 18.03
C ALA A 158 0.70 -4.77 16.50
N CYS A 159 -0.34 -5.49 16.02
CA CYS A 159 -0.44 -5.94 14.63
C CYS A 159 -0.48 -4.82 13.59
N GLY A 160 -0.80 -3.58 13.98
CA GLY A 160 -0.91 -2.46 13.05
C GLY A 160 -1.89 -2.78 11.91
N GLY A 161 -1.38 -3.00 10.69
CA GLY A 161 -2.18 -3.38 9.53
C GLY A 161 -2.61 -4.85 9.45
N GLY A 162 -2.17 -5.70 10.39
CA GLY A 162 -2.37 -7.15 10.37
C GLY A 162 -1.15 -7.86 9.81
#